data_AF-A0A925CF06-F1
#
_entry.id   AF-A0A925CF06-F1
#
_cell.length_a   1.000
_cell.length_b   1.000
_cell.length_c   1.000
_cell.angle_alpha   90.00
_cell.angle_beta   90.00
_cell.angle_gamma   90.00
#
_symmetry.space_group_name_H-M   'P 1'
#
loop_
_entity.id
_entity.type
_entity.pdbx_description
1 polymer ?
#
loop_
_entity_poly.entity_id
_entity_poly.type
_entity_poly.pdbx_seq_one_letter_code
_entity_poly.pdbx_strand_id
1 'polypeptide(L)'
;MTRAIARLRKPEAKGIHAVFSGFNVAFKKYFEKDPVQAMKKLEEEGFVICRPAKGGAVIYLYEDAPQELKDRHNKPVPEPKKPKPTALDLILQ
;
A
#
# COMPACT_ATOMS: atom_id res chain seq x y z
N MET A 1 10.82 4.06 -11.03
CA MET A 1 9.69 3.16 -10.70
C MET A 1 8.38 3.55 -11.37
N THR A 2 8.00 4.83 -11.39
CA THR A 2 6.77 5.34 -12.05
C THR A 2 6.54 4.84 -13.47
N ARG A 3 7.58 4.73 -14.30
CA ARG A 3 7.51 4.17 -15.67
C ARG A 3 7.07 2.71 -15.74
N ALA A 4 7.36 1.87 -14.74
CA ALA A 4 6.99 0.46 -14.75
C ALA A 4 5.50 0.27 -14.49
N ILE A 5 4.92 1.03 -13.56
CA ILE A 5 3.48 1.03 -13.27
C ILE A 5 2.69 1.53 -14.49
N ALA A 6 3.17 2.59 -15.14
CA ALA A 6 2.56 3.11 -16.38
C ALA A 6 2.64 2.12 -17.56
N ARG A 7 3.70 1.31 -17.66
CA ARG A 7 3.88 0.33 -18.75
C ARG A 7 3.14 -0.98 -18.56
N LEU A 8 2.91 -1.40 -17.32
CA LEU A 8 2.30 -2.69 -16.99
C LEU A 8 0.80 -2.60 -16.69
N ARG A 9 0.25 -1.39 -16.52
CA ARG A 9 -1.20 -1.18 -16.40
C ARG A 9 -1.88 -1.30 -17.75
N LYS A 10 -3.13 -1.78 -17.76
CA LYS A 10 -4.00 -1.58 -18.93
C LYS A 10 -4.19 -0.06 -19.13
N PRO A 11 -4.31 0.45 -20.37
CA PRO A 11 -4.37 1.89 -20.64
C PRO A 11 -5.44 2.63 -19.83
N GLU A 12 -6.57 1.95 -19.56
CA GLU A 12 -7.71 2.50 -18.83
C GLU A 12 -7.62 2.29 -17.30
N ALA A 13 -6.69 1.46 -16.83
CA ALA A 13 -6.56 1.10 -15.43
C ALA A 13 -5.65 2.10 -14.69
N LYS A 14 -6.19 2.77 -13.67
CA LYS A 14 -5.45 3.73 -12.84
C LYS A 14 -4.44 3.10 -11.87
N GLY A 15 -4.52 1.78 -11.66
CA GLY A 15 -3.64 1.04 -10.76
C GLY A 15 -3.30 -0.36 -11.29
N ILE A 16 -2.34 -1.02 -10.63
CA ILE A 16 -1.82 -2.34 -11.01
C ILE A 16 -1.88 -3.31 -9.83
N HIS A 17 -2.38 -4.53 -10.06
CA HIS A 17 -2.42 -5.56 -9.02
C HIS A 17 -1.05 -6.22 -8.85
N ALA A 18 -0.42 -6.11 -7.69
CA ALA A 18 0.97 -6.53 -7.44
C ALA A 18 1.26 -8.01 -7.79
N VAL A 19 0.29 -8.90 -7.55
CA VAL A 19 0.42 -10.35 -7.82
C VAL A 19 -0.06 -10.71 -9.23
N PHE A 20 -1.35 -10.53 -9.52
CA PHE A 20 -1.95 -10.95 -10.80
C PHE A 20 -1.43 -10.23 -12.06
N SER A 21 -0.76 -9.08 -11.94
CA SER A 21 -0.12 -8.43 -13.09
C SER A 21 1.29 -8.96 -13.41
N GLY A 22 1.84 -9.83 -12.54
CA GLY A 22 3.25 -10.21 -12.61
C GLY A 22 4.21 -9.12 -12.11
N PHE A 23 3.71 -8.01 -11.57
CA PHE A 23 4.53 -6.90 -11.06
C PHE A 23 5.60 -7.37 -10.07
N ASN A 24 5.25 -8.19 -9.08
CA ASN A 24 6.23 -8.67 -8.10
C ASN A 24 7.37 -9.48 -8.76
N VAL A 25 7.04 -10.31 -9.75
CA VAL A 25 8.03 -11.13 -10.47
C VAL A 25 8.93 -10.24 -11.33
N ALA A 26 8.34 -9.31 -12.08
CA ALA A 26 9.09 -8.34 -12.88
C ALA A 26 9.98 -7.47 -11.98
N PHE A 27 9.45 -6.96 -10.88
CA PHE A 27 10.17 -6.12 -9.94
C PHE A 27 11.40 -6.83 -9.39
N LYS A 28 11.25 -8.08 -8.91
CA LYS A 28 12.37 -8.88 -8.41
C LYS A 28 13.44 -9.10 -9.49
N LYS A 29 13.04 -9.37 -10.74
CA LYS A 29 13.97 -9.55 -11.86
C LYS A 29 14.73 -8.27 -12.23
N TYR A 30 14.07 -7.10 -12.16
CA TYR A 30 14.67 -5.83 -12.57
C TYR A 30 15.49 -5.16 -11.46
N PHE A 31 15.10 -5.31 -10.20
CA PHE A 31 15.68 -4.57 -9.08
C PHE A 31 16.35 -5.44 -8.03
N GLU A 32 16.21 -6.77 -8.11
CA GLU A 32 16.78 -7.75 -7.16
C GLU A 32 16.46 -7.43 -5.68
N LYS A 33 15.32 -6.78 -5.46
CA LYS A 33 14.85 -6.31 -4.15
C LYS A 33 13.49 -6.88 -3.82
N ASP A 34 13.19 -6.89 -2.53
CA ASP A 34 11.84 -7.24 -2.07
C ASP A 34 10.83 -6.16 -2.50
N PRO A 35 9.82 -6.50 -3.33
CA PRO A 35 8.85 -5.53 -3.81
C PRO A 35 7.96 -4.99 -2.70
N VAL A 36 7.70 -5.77 -1.64
CA VAL A 36 6.82 -5.32 -0.55
C VAL A 36 7.49 -4.19 0.23
N GLN A 37 8.74 -4.38 0.64
CA GLN A 37 9.50 -3.33 1.33
C GLN A 37 9.72 -2.10 0.45
N ALA A 38 10.04 -2.30 -0.83
CA ALA A 38 10.25 -1.20 -1.75
C ALA A 38 8.96 -0.38 -1.98
N MET A 39 7.82 -1.04 -2.15
CA MET A 39 6.53 -0.34 -2.29
C MET A 39 6.11 0.36 -1.01
N LYS A 40 6.34 -0.25 0.16
CA LYS A 40 6.05 0.38 1.44
C LYS A 40 6.82 1.70 1.61
N LYS A 41 8.10 1.71 1.27
CA LYS A 41 8.91 2.93 1.33
C LYS A 41 8.42 4.00 0.36
N LEU A 42 8.07 3.62 -0.88
CA LEU A 42 7.49 4.55 -1.86
C LEU A 42 6.12 5.09 -1.44
N GLU A 43 5.35 4.28 -0.71
CA GLU A 43 4.09 4.71 -0.13
C GLU A 43 4.34 5.72 1.00
N GLU A 44 5.27 5.44 1.92
CA GLU A 44 5.67 6.38 2.97
C GLU A 44 6.22 7.72 2.42
N GLU A 45 6.90 7.68 1.28
CA GLU A 45 7.39 8.86 0.56
C GLU A 45 6.31 9.58 -0.27
N GLY A 46 5.09 9.02 -0.36
CA GLY A 46 3.95 9.63 -1.06
C GLY A 46 3.97 9.48 -2.59
N PHE A 47 4.80 8.60 -3.16
CA PHE A 47 4.85 8.36 -4.61
C PHE A 47 3.75 7.42 -5.11
N VAL A 48 3.32 6.48 -4.26
CA VAL A 48 2.31 5.46 -4.59
C VAL A 48 1.33 5.30 -3.44
N ILE A 49 0.16 4.72 -3.74
CA ILE A 49 -0.78 4.25 -2.71
C ILE A 49 -1.00 2.76 -2.89
N CYS A 50 -0.80 1.99 -1.81
CA CYS A 50 -1.02 0.55 -1.78
C CYS A 50 -2.35 0.24 -1.12
N ARG A 51 -3.34 -0.19 -1.91
CA ARG A 51 -4.65 -0.60 -1.40
C ARG A 51 -4.72 -2.12 -1.26
N PRO A 52 -4.93 -2.67 -0.06
CA PRO A 52 -5.16 -4.10 0.12
C PRO A 52 -6.31 -4.60 -0.75
N ALA A 53 -6.10 -5.72 -1.43
CA ALA A 53 -7.09 -6.35 -2.31
C ALA A 53 -7.03 -7.87 -2.17
N LYS A 54 -8.02 -8.58 -2.73
CA LYS A 54 -8.07 -10.05 -2.66
C LYS A 54 -6.82 -10.65 -3.31
N GLY A 55 -5.99 -11.32 -2.51
CA GLY A 55 -4.76 -11.97 -2.98
C GLY A 55 -3.56 -11.04 -3.17
N GLY A 56 -3.56 -9.85 -2.57
CA GLY A 56 -2.39 -8.95 -2.57
C GLY A 56 -2.76 -7.49 -2.36
N ALA A 57 -2.24 -6.63 -3.23
CA ALA A 57 -2.52 -5.19 -3.22
C ALA A 57 -2.66 -4.65 -4.63
N VAL A 58 -3.47 -3.59 -4.77
CA VAL A 58 -3.48 -2.74 -5.96
C VAL A 58 -2.63 -1.51 -5.65
N ILE A 59 -1.64 -1.27 -6.50
CA ILE A 59 -0.71 -0.14 -6.39
C ILE A 59 -1.18 0.94 -7.37
N TYR A 60 -1.37 2.15 -6.87
CA TYR A 60 -1.68 3.34 -7.66
C TYR A 60 -0.47 4.26 -7.67
N LEU A 61 -0.24 4.97 -8.77
CA LEU A 61 0.53 6.22 -8.67
C LEU A 61 -0.27 7.19 -7.82
N TYR A 62 0.39 7.95 -6.95
CA TYR A 62 -0.31 8.88 -6.07
C TYR A 62 -1.25 9.78 -6.86
N GLU A 63 -0.76 10.42 -7.92
CA GLU A 63 -1.54 11.32 -8.79
C GLU A 63 -2.82 10.67 -9.37
N ASP A 64 -2.73 9.41 -9.79
CA ASP A 64 -3.83 8.67 -10.42
C ASP A 64 -4.78 7.98 -9.41
N ALA A 65 -4.42 8.01 -8.12
CA ALA A 65 -5.21 7.35 -7.09
C ALA A 65 -6.55 8.07 -6.87
N PRO A 66 -7.63 7.33 -6.58
CA PRO A 66 -8.89 7.91 -6.11
C PRO A 66 -8.68 8.86 -4.92
N GLN A 67 -9.41 9.99 -4.90
CA GLN A 67 -9.28 11.01 -3.85
C GLN A 67 -9.46 10.43 -2.45
N GLU A 68 -10.45 9.54 -2.25
CA GLU A 68 -10.68 8.87 -0.97
C GLU A 68 -9.46 8.07 -0.47
N LEU A 69 -8.63 7.53 -1.38
CA LEU A 69 -7.42 6.81 -0.99
C LEU A 69 -6.32 7.79 -0.60
N LYS A 70 -6.18 8.92 -1.31
CA LYS A 70 -5.28 10.01 -0.94
C LYS A 70 -5.62 10.56 0.45
N ASP A 71 -6.91 10.79 0.71
CA ASP A 71 -7.38 11.32 2.00
C ASP A 71 -7.08 10.35 3.15
N ARG A 72 -7.22 9.03 2.93
CA ARG A 72 -6.87 8.01 3.93
C ARG A 72 -5.37 7.93 4.16
N HIS A 73 -4.58 8.07 3.09
CA HIS A 73 -3.12 8.04 3.16
C HIS A 73 -2.55 9.26 3.90
N ASN A 74 -3.12 10.44 3.67
CA ASN A 74 -2.68 11.70 4.29
C ASN A 74 -3.22 11.91 5.71
N LYS A 75 -4.14 11.05 6.20
CA LYS A 75 -4.64 11.19 7.57
C LYS A 75 -3.51 10.90 8.57
N PRO A 76 -3.38 11.70 9.63
CA PRO A 76 -2.50 11.32 10.74
C PRO A 76 -2.91 9.92 11.22
N VAL A 77 -1.92 9.03 11.37
CA VAL A 77 -2.15 7.67 11.86
C VAL A 77 -2.96 7.79 13.15
N PRO A 78 -4.19 7.24 13.22
CA PRO A 78 -4.98 7.34 14.43
C PRO A 78 -4.16 6.73 15.57
N GLU A 79 -4.12 7.44 16.70
CA GLU A 79 -3.39 6.97 17.87
C GLU A 79 -3.77 5.51 18.16
N PRO A 80 -2.80 4.63 18.46
CA PRO A 80 -3.08 3.24 18.77
C PRO A 80 -4.14 3.21 19.88
N LYS A 81 -5.27 2.53 19.61
CA LYS A 81 -6.35 2.39 20.59
C LYS A 81 -5.74 1.83 21.87
N LYS A 82 -5.82 2.59 22.97
CA LYS A 82 -5.37 2.11 24.29
C LYS A 82 -5.95 0.72 24.52
N PRO A 83 -5.15 -0.25 24.99
CA PRO A 83 -5.68 -1.58 25.28
C PRO A 83 -6.86 -1.41 26.24
N LYS A 84 -7.97 -2.09 25.94
CA LYS A 84 -9.10 -2.11 26.87
C LYS A 84 -8.59 -2.72 28.18
N PRO A 85 -8.90 -2.13 29.35
CA PRO A 85 -8.53 -2.72 30.62
C PRO A 85 -9.10 -4.14 30.68
N THR A 86 -8.24 -5.08 31.06
CA THR A 86 -8.66 -6.47 31.26
C THR A 86 -9.50 -6.58 32.53
N ALA A 87 -10.20 -7.70 32.69
CA ALA A 87 -10.90 -7.98 33.95
C ALA A 87 -9.94 -7.95 35.15
N LEU A 88 -8.66 -8.34 34.95
CA LEU A 88 -7.62 -8.25 35.99
C LEU A 88 -7.26 -6.80 36.32
N ASP A 89 -7.19 -5.92 35.32
CA ASP A 89 -6.91 -4.48 35.50
C ASP A 89 -8.05 -3.74 36.23
N LEU A 90 -9.27 -4.28 36.20
CA LEU A 90 -10.45 -3.73 36.88
C LEU A 90 -10.61 -4.25 38.31
N ILE A 91 -10.05 -5.43 38.63
CA ILE A 91 -10.12 -6.04 39.97
C ILE A 91 -9.00 -5.54 40.89
N LEU A 92 -7.91 -5.00 40.32
CA LEU A 92 -6.74 -4.50 41.04
C LEU A 92 -6.74 -2.98 41.30
N GLN A 93 -7.88 -2.29 41.11
CA GLN A 93 -8.09 -0.87 41.48
C GLN A 93 -8.80 -0.75 42.82
#